data_AF-A0A5E7Y188-F1
#
_entry.id   AF-A0A5E7Y188-F1
#
_cell.length_a   1.000
_cell.length_b   1.000
_cell.length_c   1.000
_cell.angle_alpha   90.00
_cell.angle_beta   90.00
_cell.angle_gamma   90.00
#
_symmetry.space_group_name_H-M   'P 1'
#
loop_
_entity.id
_entity.type
_entity.pdbx_description
1 polymer ?
#
loop_
_entity_poly.entity_id
_entity_poly.type
_entity_poly.pdbx_seq_one_letter_code
_entity_poly.pdbx_strand_id
1 'polypeptide(L)'
;MPQEHELTGSMGVTAGRLSIYAVGMSTGIFLAISFVLCVGFGLIFPSMTMYQAWVPLLPGFVWISLSGFVIGLAEAFAYGWFIAIVFVPLFNYFSQRAAK
;
A
#
# COMPACT_ATOMS: atom_id res chain seq x y z
N MET A 1 -20.52 -3.18 -35.79
CA MET A 1 -19.04 -3.18 -35.68
C MET A 1 -18.62 -1.88 -35.02
N PRO A 2 -17.69 -1.90 -34.06
CA PRO A 2 -17.96 -1.53 -32.68
C PRO A 2 -17.29 -0.22 -32.23
N GLN A 3 -17.97 0.54 -31.37
CA GLN A 3 -17.41 1.67 -30.62
C GLN A 3 -17.57 1.39 -29.12
N GLU A 4 -16.89 0.35 -28.68
CA GLU A 4 -16.67 -0.08 -27.30
C GLU A 4 -15.43 0.62 -26.69
N HIS A 5 -15.16 1.87 -27.07
CA HIS A 5 -13.98 2.63 -26.62
C HIS A 5 -14.33 3.91 -25.83
N GLU A 6 -15.49 3.92 -25.16
CA GLU A 6 -15.84 4.89 -24.12
C GLU A 6 -15.61 4.33 -22.69
N LEU A 7 -14.73 3.33 -22.55
CA LEU A 7 -14.20 2.87 -21.27
C LEU A 7 -12.80 3.47 -21.01
N THR A 8 -12.54 4.69 -21.49
CA THR A 8 -11.50 5.51 -20.86
C THR A 8 -12.15 6.09 -19.63
N GLY A 9 -12.11 5.28 -18.56
CA GLY A 9 -12.48 5.71 -17.23
C GLY A 9 -11.92 7.11 -17.02
N SER A 10 -12.82 8.04 -16.70
CA SER A 10 -12.48 9.29 -16.07
C SER A 10 -11.69 8.94 -14.82
N MET A 11 -10.38 8.78 -14.95
CA MET A 11 -9.44 9.15 -13.91
C MET A 11 -9.49 10.68 -13.86
N GLY A 12 -10.67 11.20 -13.51
CA GLY A 12 -10.82 12.53 -13.01
C GLY A 12 -10.04 12.57 -11.71
N VAL A 13 -8.75 12.84 -11.80
CA VAL A 13 -8.04 13.49 -10.71
C VAL A 13 -8.64 14.89 -10.70
N THR A 14 -9.83 15.02 -10.12
CA THR A 14 -10.36 16.33 -9.76
C THR A 14 -9.28 16.95 -8.89
N ALA A 15 -8.71 18.07 -9.35
CA ALA A 15 -7.71 18.85 -8.63
C ALA A 15 -8.37 19.49 -7.38
N GLY A 16 -8.69 18.64 -6.42
CA GLY A 16 -9.38 18.92 -5.16
C GLY A 16 -8.84 17.95 -4.11
N ARG A 17 -8.87 18.40 -2.84
CA ARG A 17 -8.23 17.76 -1.68
C ARG A 17 -8.13 16.24 -1.77
N LEU A 18 -6.95 15.69 -1.52
CA LEU A 18 -6.75 14.24 -1.45
C LEU A 18 -7.67 13.64 -0.38
N SER A 19 -8.34 12.55 -0.73
CA SER A 19 -9.16 11.76 0.21
C SER A 19 -8.28 10.74 0.94
N ILE A 20 -8.32 10.79 2.28
CA ILE A 20 -7.62 9.81 3.15
C ILE A 20 -8.01 8.38 2.77
N TYR A 21 -9.29 8.15 2.52
CA TYR A 21 -9.80 6.81 2.21
C TYR A 21 -9.23 6.28 0.89
N ALA A 22 -9.24 7.09 -0.17
CA ALA A 22 -8.72 6.67 -1.47
C ALA A 22 -7.22 6.37 -1.41
N VAL A 23 -6.45 7.23 -0.72
CA VAL A 23 -5.00 7.04 -0.55
C VAL A 23 -4.71 5.85 0.37
N GLY A 24 -5.44 5.69 1.48
CA GLY A 24 -5.28 4.57 2.42
C GLY A 24 -5.57 3.22 1.76
N MET A 25 -6.66 3.12 1.01
CA MET A 25 -7.00 1.89 0.29
C MET A 25 -5.97 1.56 -0.79
N SER A 26 -5.56 2.53 -1.60
CA SER A 26 -4.57 2.30 -2.66
C SER A 26 -3.19 1.92 -2.10
N THR A 27 -2.67 2.68 -1.14
CA THR A 27 -1.37 2.41 -0.51
C THR A 27 -1.38 1.14 0.34
N GLY A 28 -2.47 0.87 1.06
CA GLY A 28 -2.66 -0.36 1.84
C GLY A 28 -2.70 -1.61 0.97
N ILE A 29 -3.51 -1.61 -0.10
CA ILE A 29 -3.58 -2.74 -1.04
C ILE A 29 -2.24 -2.92 -1.76
N PHE A 30 -1.59 -1.83 -2.17
CA PHE A 30 -0.27 -1.89 -2.79
C PHE A 30 0.75 -2.56 -1.87
N LEU A 31 0.85 -2.13 -0.60
CA LEU A 31 1.77 -2.74 0.37
C LEU A 31 1.43 -4.22 0.63
N ALA A 32 0.14 -4.54 0.73
CA ALA A 32 -0.32 -5.90 0.92
C ALA A 32 0.08 -6.82 -0.24
N ILE A 33 -0.12 -6.38 -1.49
CA ILE A 33 0.29 -7.13 -2.68
C ILE A 33 1.82 -7.29 -2.71
N SER A 34 2.58 -6.22 -2.47
CA SER A 34 4.04 -6.28 -2.41
C SER A 34 4.53 -7.27 -1.35
N PHE A 35 3.92 -7.28 -0.16
CA PHE A 35 4.22 -8.25 0.90
C PHE A 35 4.02 -9.69 0.41
N VAL A 36 2.86 -10.01 -0.19
CA VAL A 36 2.58 -11.36 -0.70
C VAL A 36 3.58 -11.79 -1.76
N LEU A 37 3.91 -10.89 -2.69
CA LEU A 37 4.91 -11.15 -3.72
C LEU A 37 6.29 -11.38 -3.10
N CYS A 38 6.71 -10.57 -2.13
CA CYS A 38 7.99 -10.72 -1.43
C CYS A 38 8.09 -12.05 -0.68
N VAL A 39 7.03 -12.46 0.04
CA VAL A 39 6.98 -13.75 0.73
C VAL A 39 7.04 -14.90 -0.28
N GLY A 40 6.23 -14.86 -1.33
CA GLY A 40 6.25 -15.87 -2.39
C GLY A 40 7.61 -16.01 -3.06
N PHE A 41 8.28 -14.89 -3.36
CA PHE A 41 9.61 -14.90 -3.96
C PHE A 41 10.68 -15.48 -3.03
N GLY A 42 10.62 -15.14 -1.73
CA GLY A 42 11.53 -15.70 -0.74
C GLY A 42 11.35 -17.21 -0.53
N LEU A 43 10.12 -17.74 -0.68
CA LEU A 43 9.86 -19.18 -0.64
C LEU A 43 10.46 -19.91 -1.86
N ILE A 44 10.48 -19.26 -3.03
CA ILE A 44 11.10 -19.82 -4.26
C ILE A 44 12.63 -19.70 -4.19
N PHE A 45 13.15 -18.59 -3.63
CA PHE A 45 14.57 -18.29 -3.54
C PHE A 45 15.01 -18.02 -2.07
N PRO A 46 15.24 -19.08 -1.27
CA PRO A 46 15.52 -18.96 0.16
C PRO A 46 16.85 -18.27 0.49
N SER A 47 17.75 -18.08 -0.49
CA SER A 47 19.00 -17.34 -0.31
C SER A 47 18.83 -15.81 -0.35
N MET A 48 17.68 -15.31 -0.82
CA MET A 48 17.36 -13.88 -0.89
C MET A 48 16.16 -13.55 0.01
N THR A 49 16.30 -13.81 1.31
CA THR A 49 15.22 -13.54 2.27
C THR A 49 15.10 -12.05 2.57
N MET A 50 14.08 -11.41 1.99
CA MET A 50 13.68 -10.04 2.34
C MET A 50 13.09 -9.92 3.76
N TYR A 51 12.99 -11.02 4.52
CA TYR A 51 12.49 -11.07 5.90
C TYR A 51 13.10 -10.00 6.80
N GLN A 52 14.40 -9.69 6.65
CA GLN A 52 15.10 -8.69 7.47
C GLN A 52 14.48 -7.28 7.41
N ALA A 53 13.82 -6.91 6.30
CA ALA A 53 13.12 -5.62 6.19
C ALA A 53 11.80 -5.60 6.99
N TRP A 54 11.21 -6.77 7.26
CA TRP A 54 9.92 -6.93 7.95
C TRP A 54 10.08 -7.18 9.45
N VAL A 55 11.19 -7.79 9.89
CA VAL A 55 11.49 -8.01 11.32
C VAL A 55 11.31 -6.75 12.19
N PRO A 56 11.88 -5.57 11.84
CA PRO A 56 11.73 -4.38 12.68
C PRO A 56 10.31 -3.81 12.66
N LEU A 57 9.50 -4.14 11.63
CA LEU A 57 8.13 -3.67 11.50
C LEU A 57 7.11 -4.58 12.22
N LEU A 58 7.45 -5.85 12.55
CA LEU A 58 6.49 -6.84 13.06
C LEU A 58 7.05 -7.69 14.22
N PRO A 59 6.89 -7.25 15.49
CA PRO A 59 7.25 -8.05 16.67
C PRO A 59 6.29 -9.24 16.83
N GLY A 60 6.61 -10.38 16.19
CA GLY A 60 5.80 -11.60 16.19
C GLY A 60 5.76 -12.34 14.86
N PHE A 61 6.36 -11.78 13.80
CA PHE A 61 6.37 -12.37 12.47
C PHE A 61 7.30 -13.60 12.37
N VAL A 62 6.70 -14.78 12.24
CA VAL A 62 7.39 -16.05 11.95
C VAL A 62 7.21 -16.40 10.48
N TRP A 63 8.29 -16.32 9.70
CA TRP A 63 8.32 -16.41 8.22
C TRP A 63 7.72 -17.69 7.61
N ILE A 64 7.53 -18.75 8.40
CA ILE A 64 6.99 -20.06 7.98
C ILE A 64 5.64 -20.41 8.63
N SER A 65 5.13 -19.57 9.52
CA SER A 65 3.82 -19.78 10.13
C SER A 65 2.73 -19.11 9.31
N LEU A 66 1.62 -19.83 9.04
CA LEU A 66 0.41 -19.24 8.44
C LEU A 66 -0.08 -18.03 9.26
N SER A 67 0.05 -18.11 10.60
CA SER A 67 -0.29 -17.00 11.50
C SER A 67 0.66 -15.82 11.31
N GLY A 68 1.95 -16.08 11.13
CA GLY A 68 2.94 -15.04 10.81
C GLY A 68 2.57 -14.33 9.51
N PHE A 69 2.25 -15.06 8.44
CA PHE A 69 1.83 -14.48 7.17
C PHE A 69 0.60 -13.57 7.28
N VAL A 70 -0.44 -13.99 7.99
CA VAL A 70 -1.67 -13.20 8.15
C VAL A 70 -1.42 -11.93 8.97
N ILE A 71 -0.64 -12.02 10.05
CA ILE A 71 -0.23 -10.85 10.83
C ILE A 71 0.62 -9.91 9.96
N GLY A 72 1.58 -10.48 9.23
CA GLY A 72 2.35 -9.87 8.14
C GLY A 72 1.53 -8.97 7.23
N LEU A 73 0.50 -9.56 6.65
CA LEU A 73 -0.40 -8.92 5.70
C LEU A 73 -1.22 -7.80 6.36
N ALA A 74 -1.73 -8.04 7.57
CA ALA A 74 -2.53 -7.07 8.32
C ALA A 74 -1.70 -5.84 8.72
N GLU A 75 -0.48 -6.05 9.22
CA GLU A 75 0.43 -4.95 9.55
C GLU A 75 0.89 -4.20 8.31
N ALA A 76 1.24 -4.88 7.21
CA ALA A 76 1.58 -4.22 5.95
C ALA A 76 0.45 -3.31 5.45
N PHE A 77 -0.79 -3.80 5.51
CA PHE A 77 -1.97 -2.99 5.16
C PHE A 77 -2.15 -1.80 6.10
N ALA A 78 -1.96 -2.00 7.41
CA ALA A 78 -2.03 -0.94 8.40
C ALA A 78 -0.94 0.14 8.19
N TYR A 79 0.27 -0.25 7.80
CA TYR A 79 1.34 0.69 7.45
C TYR A 79 1.01 1.52 6.21
N GLY A 80 0.32 0.95 5.21
CA GLY A 80 -0.22 1.74 4.09
C GLY A 80 -1.22 2.79 4.56
N TRP A 81 -2.14 2.42 5.45
CA TRP A 81 -3.08 3.37 6.06
C TRP A 81 -2.38 4.43 6.91
N PHE A 82 -1.33 4.08 7.65
CA PHE A 82 -0.51 5.04 8.38
C PHE A 82 0.08 6.10 7.43
N ILE A 83 0.63 5.69 6.28
CA ILE A 83 1.11 6.62 5.26
C ILE A 83 -0.01 7.56 4.83
N ALA A 84 -1.21 7.06 4.54
CA ALA A 84 -2.32 7.90 4.11
C ALA A 84 -2.78 8.90 5.18
N ILE A 85 -2.90 8.46 6.44
CA ILE A 85 -3.31 9.31 7.57
C ILE A 85 -2.32 10.46 7.79
N VAL A 86 -1.02 10.22 7.60
CA VAL A 86 0.01 11.25 7.78
C VAL A 86 0.16 12.12 6.53
N PHE A 87 0.28 11.50 5.36
CA PHE A 87 0.61 12.18 4.11
C PHE A 87 -0.52 13.06 3.61
N VAL A 88 -1.76 12.59 3.64
CA VAL A 88 -2.91 13.31 3.07
C VAL A 88 -3.18 14.66 3.74
N PRO A 89 -3.27 14.78 5.09
CA PRO A 89 -3.46 16.10 5.71
C PRO A 89 -2.26 17.01 5.45
N LEU A 90 -1.03 16.49 5.44
CA LEU A 90 0.18 17.25 5.13
C LEU A 90 0.14 17.80 3.71
N PHE A 91 -0.18 16.94 2.74
CA PHE A 91 -0.30 17.31 1.33
C PHE A 91 -1.38 18.37 1.15
N ASN A 92 -2.56 18.17 1.75
CA ASN A 92 -3.65 19.13 1.68
C ASN A 92 -3.28 20.47 2.34
N TYR A 93 -2.49 20.48 3.41
CA TYR A 93 -2.02 21.71 4.06
C TYR A 93 -1.02 22.48 3.19
N PHE A 94 0.02 21.81 2.70
CA PHE A 94 1.06 22.45 1.86
C PHE A 94 0.52 22.84 0.48
N SER A 95 -0.33 22.02 -0.13
CA SER A 95 -0.96 22.31 -1.42
C SER A 95 -1.81 23.58 -1.36
N GLN A 96 -2.56 23.79 -0.27
CA GLN A 96 -3.32 25.02 -0.06
C GLN A 96 -2.43 26.26 0.11
N ARG A 97 -1.21 26.10 0.64
CA ARG A 97 -0.27 27.21 0.85
C ARG A 97 0.57 27.54 -0.39
N ALA A 98 0.86 26.55 -1.23
CA ALA A 98 1.54 26.75 -2.51
C ALA A 98 0.65 27.39 -3.57
N ALA A 99 -0.68 27.23 -3.45
CA ALA A 99 -1.67 27.87 -4.32
C ALA A 99 -2.00 29.33 -3.95
N LYS A 100 -1.37 29.87 -2.89
CA LYS A 100 -1.55 31.24 -2.41
C LYS A 100 -0.30 32.06 -2.66
#